data_AF-V5B0I0-F1
#
_entry.id   AF-V5B0I0-F1
#
_cell.length_a   1.000
_cell.length_b   1.000
_cell.length_c   1.000
_cell.angle_alpha   90.00
_cell.angle_beta   90.00
_cell.angle_gamma   90.00
#
_symmetry.space_group_name_H-M   'P 1'
#
loop_
_entity.id
_entity.type
_entity.pdbx_description
1 polymer ?
#
loop_
_entity_poly.entity_id
_entity_poly.type
_entity_poly.pdbx_seq_one_letter_code
_entity_poly.pdbx_strand_id
1 'polypeptide(L)'
;MQALGVFARMSCASAQERASTVALPYFLSVFAALDPLWMVVGNALLAAVFGCVHYGVTAAFQRWRGVDAATAWAAMRFPNLTYVVAHAMHLGIFFGSVFALAMPGARAQHYVIGVVGVLYGVAFPAGVCYLIARHTGASFTKYWQFSRKPLHERLLYPVGYWYPAAQQRMYGGMLTNMRGSHVYWCVFQLSVLCVVGLIAAVHPPVGVCHVLYFCMAAVLLAGAGVVVFTNMMRSAFLTVMHTASFVLLAALCLTSAANHLAPSDGGARAYAANVLLLTTVLLAVAVYSIVVWYVEDRHWQ
;
A
#
# COMPACT_ATOMS: atom_id res chain seq x y z
N MET A 1 -2.89 3.07 6.49
CA MET A 1 -4.08 2.46 7.12
C MET A 1 -3.92 0.96 7.36
N GLN A 2 -3.73 0.14 6.31
CA GLN A 2 -3.64 -1.33 6.47
C GLN A 2 -2.55 -1.82 7.44
N ALA A 3 -1.38 -1.21 7.43
CA ALA A 3 -0.32 -1.50 8.39
C ALA A 3 -0.77 -1.35 9.86
N LEU A 4 -1.59 -0.34 10.17
CA LEU A 4 -2.15 -0.16 11.51
C LEU A 4 -3.15 -1.27 11.86
N GLY A 5 -3.90 -1.76 10.87
CA GLY A 5 -4.77 -2.94 11.02
C GLY A 5 -3.98 -4.21 11.31
N VAL A 6 -2.78 -4.36 10.75
CA VAL A 6 -1.85 -5.46 11.08
C VAL A 6 -1.37 -5.31 12.52
N PHE A 7 -0.95 -4.10 12.91
CA PHE A 7 -0.48 -3.83 14.27
C PHE A 7 -1.55 -4.14 15.32
N ALA A 8 -2.80 -3.80 15.05
CA ALA A 8 -3.94 -4.12 15.92
C ALA A 8 -4.15 -5.64 16.10
N ARG A 9 -3.73 -6.45 15.13
CA ARG A 9 -3.87 -7.92 15.10
C ARG A 9 -2.69 -8.66 15.73
N MET A 10 -1.63 -7.96 16.09
CA MET A 10 -0.43 -8.58 16.65
C MET A 10 -0.73 -9.22 18.01
N SER A 11 -0.04 -10.34 18.28
CA SER A 11 -0.02 -10.97 19.60
C SER A 11 0.49 -9.98 20.67
N CYS A 12 1.49 -9.18 20.32
CA CYS A 12 2.09 -8.14 21.16
C CYS A 12 1.29 -6.84 21.31
N ALA A 13 0.16 -6.68 20.62
CA ALA A 13 -0.64 -5.46 20.73
C ALA A 13 -1.25 -5.33 22.14
N SER A 14 -1.03 -4.18 22.78
CA SER A 14 -1.61 -3.85 24.08
C SER A 14 -3.12 -3.66 24.00
N ALA A 15 -3.80 -3.75 25.15
CA ALA A 15 -5.24 -3.53 25.23
C ALA A 15 -5.64 -2.12 24.72
N GLN A 16 -4.85 -1.10 25.05
CA GLN A 16 -5.07 0.27 24.61
C GLN A 16 -4.92 0.45 23.10
N GLU A 17 -3.90 -0.18 22.50
CA GLU A 17 -3.70 -0.14 21.05
C GLU A 17 -4.87 -0.81 20.34
N ARG A 18 -5.31 -1.98 20.80
CA ARG A 18 -6.48 -2.67 20.25
C ARG A 18 -7.75 -1.83 20.36
N ALA A 19 -7.98 -1.20 21.52
CA ALA A 19 -9.13 -0.32 21.73
C ALA A 19 -9.11 0.92 20.81
N SER A 20 -7.92 1.51 20.61
CA SER A 20 -7.76 2.70 19.75
C SER A 20 -7.87 2.39 18.26
N THR A 21 -7.77 1.10 17.87
CA THR A 21 -7.65 0.68 16.48
C THR A 21 -8.68 -0.36 16.06
N VAL A 22 -9.79 -0.52 16.79
CA VAL A 22 -10.85 -1.51 16.54
C VAL A 22 -11.33 -1.54 15.09
N ALA A 23 -11.42 -0.38 14.43
CA ALA A 23 -11.86 -0.28 13.04
C ALA A 23 -10.76 -0.59 12.01
N LEU A 24 -9.48 -0.51 12.39
CA LEU A 24 -8.35 -0.59 11.46
C LEU A 24 -8.16 -1.97 10.80
N PRO A 25 -8.41 -3.11 11.48
CA PRO A 25 -8.43 -4.42 10.83
C PRO A 25 -9.40 -4.52 9.65
N TYR A 26 -10.51 -3.76 9.64
CA TYR A 26 -11.45 -3.80 8.52
C TYR A 26 -10.89 -3.18 7.23
N PHE A 27 -9.83 -2.37 7.32
CA PHE A 27 -9.08 -1.93 6.13
C PHE A 27 -8.27 -3.06 5.49
N LEU A 28 -7.95 -4.14 6.23
CA LEU A 28 -7.33 -5.34 5.66
C LEU A 28 -8.38 -6.24 5.01
N SER A 29 -9.54 -6.40 5.65
CA SER A 29 -10.63 -7.20 5.09
C SER A 29 -11.93 -6.86 5.80
N VAL A 30 -13.04 -6.79 5.05
CA VAL A 30 -14.39 -6.71 5.66
C VAL A 30 -14.67 -7.92 6.56
N PHE A 31 -14.03 -9.06 6.26
CA PHE A 31 -14.14 -10.30 7.01
C PHE A 31 -13.19 -10.40 8.20
N ALA A 32 -12.54 -9.29 8.57
CA ALA A 32 -11.58 -9.23 9.65
C ALA A 32 -12.14 -9.85 10.95
N ALA A 33 -13.42 -9.66 11.28
CA ALA A 33 -14.02 -10.15 12.53
C ALA A 33 -14.25 -11.68 12.60
N LEU A 34 -14.16 -12.41 11.49
CA LEU A 34 -14.51 -13.83 11.45
C LEU A 34 -13.32 -14.72 11.86
N ASP A 35 -12.38 -14.89 10.94
CA ASP A 35 -11.20 -15.75 11.09
C ASP A 35 -10.15 -15.33 10.04
N PRO A 36 -8.84 -15.53 10.27
CA PRO A 36 -7.80 -15.28 9.26
C PRO A 36 -8.09 -15.94 7.91
N LEU A 37 -8.71 -17.14 7.89
CA LEU A 37 -9.08 -17.81 6.64
C LEU A 37 -10.11 -17.03 5.83
N TRP A 38 -11.09 -16.42 6.48
CA TRP A 38 -12.08 -15.57 5.82
C TRP A 38 -11.50 -14.25 5.31
N MET A 39 -10.44 -13.74 5.95
CA MET A 39 -9.69 -12.60 5.38
C MET A 39 -9.05 -12.98 4.03
N VAL A 40 -8.53 -14.21 3.91
CA VAL A 40 -7.92 -14.70 2.66
C VAL A 40 -9.00 -14.96 1.61
N VAL A 41 -9.93 -15.86 1.91
CA VAL A 41 -10.95 -16.31 0.95
C VAL A 41 -11.89 -15.17 0.58
N GLY A 42 -12.31 -14.38 1.56
CA GLY A 42 -13.23 -13.27 1.35
C GLY A 42 -12.61 -12.16 0.50
N ASN A 43 -11.35 -11.78 0.75
CA ASN A 43 -10.68 -10.80 -0.11
C ASN A 43 -10.40 -11.35 -1.52
N ALA A 44 -10.07 -12.64 -1.65
CA ALA A 44 -9.91 -13.28 -2.96
C ALA A 44 -11.23 -13.27 -3.75
N LEU A 45 -12.36 -13.56 -3.08
CA LEU A 45 -13.69 -13.51 -3.67
C LEU A 45 -14.08 -12.09 -4.06
N LEU A 46 -13.83 -11.10 -3.20
CA LEU A 46 -14.04 -9.69 -3.53
C LEU A 46 -13.23 -9.29 -4.78
N ALA A 47 -11.95 -9.65 -4.83
CA ALA A 47 -11.10 -9.38 -5.98
C ALA A 47 -11.66 -10.03 -7.26
N ALA A 48 -12.15 -11.27 -7.18
CA ALA A 48 -12.78 -11.95 -8.31
C ALA A 48 -14.07 -11.26 -8.77
N VAL A 49 -14.95 -10.88 -7.83
CA VAL A 49 -16.21 -10.18 -8.13
C VAL A 49 -15.92 -8.84 -8.80
N PHE A 50 -15.02 -8.03 -8.24
CA PHE A 50 -14.63 -6.76 -8.84
C PHE A 50 -13.99 -6.96 -10.22
N GLY A 51 -13.17 -7.99 -10.40
CA GLY A 51 -12.60 -8.35 -11.70
C GLY A 51 -13.66 -8.70 -12.73
N CYS A 52 -14.64 -9.53 -12.37
CA CYS A 52 -15.76 -9.91 -13.24
C CYS A 52 -16.63 -8.70 -13.63
N VAL A 53 -16.97 -7.84 -12.67
CA VAL A 53 -17.74 -6.61 -12.92
C VAL A 53 -16.95 -5.70 -13.86
N HIS A 54 -15.65 -5.48 -13.58
CA HIS A 54 -14.81 -4.63 -14.42
C HIS A 54 -14.71 -5.16 -15.85
N TYR A 55 -14.51 -6.47 -16.01
CA TYR A 55 -14.51 -7.12 -17.32
C TYR A 55 -15.85 -6.96 -18.04
N GLY A 56 -16.97 -7.23 -17.35
CA GLY A 56 -18.31 -7.15 -17.92
C GLY A 56 -18.66 -5.74 -18.38
N VAL A 57 -18.38 -4.71 -17.57
CA VAL A 57 -18.63 -3.32 -17.97
C VAL A 57 -17.71 -2.91 -19.12
N THR A 58 -16.46 -3.39 -19.15
CA THR A 58 -15.54 -3.14 -20.28
C THR A 58 -16.05 -3.76 -21.57
N ALA A 59 -16.53 -5.00 -21.54
CA ALA A 59 -17.11 -5.65 -22.71
C ALA A 59 -18.39 -4.95 -23.19
N ALA A 60 -19.25 -4.52 -22.25
CA ALA A 60 -20.46 -3.77 -22.56
C ALA A 60 -20.13 -2.41 -23.20
N PHE A 61 -19.16 -1.68 -22.65
CA PHE A 61 -18.69 -0.41 -23.20
C PHE A 61 -18.10 -0.58 -24.59
N GLN A 62 -17.26 -1.61 -24.78
CA GLN A 62 -16.68 -1.96 -26.09
C GLN A 62 -17.78 -2.19 -27.13
N ARG A 63 -18.79 -2.99 -26.78
CA ARG A 63 -19.89 -3.33 -27.68
C ARG A 63 -20.80 -2.14 -27.97
N TRP A 64 -21.05 -1.28 -26.98
CA TRP A 64 -21.93 -0.12 -27.15
C TRP A 64 -21.28 1.02 -27.94
N ARG A 65 -19.99 1.25 -27.73
CA ARG A 65 -19.24 2.33 -28.42
C ARG A 65 -18.56 1.89 -29.71
N GLY A 66 -18.53 0.59 -30.01
CA GLY A 66 -17.87 0.06 -31.21
C GLY A 66 -16.36 0.32 -31.25
N VAL A 67 -15.73 0.49 -30.09
CA VAL A 67 -14.29 0.78 -29.96
C VAL A 67 -13.48 -0.51 -29.84
N ASP A 68 -12.18 -0.44 -30.08
CA ASP A 68 -11.27 -1.56 -29.85
C ASP A 68 -11.15 -1.88 -28.34
N ALA A 69 -10.73 -3.10 -28.03
CA ALA A 69 -10.60 -3.57 -26.66
C ALA A 69 -9.62 -2.72 -25.84
N ALA A 70 -8.51 -2.24 -26.42
CA ALA A 70 -7.53 -1.45 -25.68
C ALA A 70 -8.10 -0.08 -25.29
N THR A 71 -8.86 0.55 -26.19
CA THR A 71 -9.57 1.81 -25.91
C THR A 71 -10.69 1.63 -24.88
N ALA A 72 -11.47 0.54 -24.97
CA ALA A 72 -12.49 0.23 -23.96
C ALA A 72 -11.87 0.01 -22.57
N TRP A 73 -10.79 -0.78 -22.51
CA TRP A 73 -10.05 -1.02 -21.26
C TRP A 73 -9.46 0.26 -20.69
N ALA A 74 -8.95 1.15 -21.53
CA ALA A 74 -8.44 2.46 -21.11
C ALA A 74 -9.54 3.35 -20.52
N ALA A 75 -10.70 3.44 -21.19
CA ALA A 75 -11.82 4.25 -20.74
C ALA A 75 -12.42 3.74 -19.42
N MET A 76 -12.51 2.42 -19.28
CA MET A 76 -13.02 1.78 -18.06
C MET A 76 -12.01 1.76 -16.90
N ARG A 77 -10.82 2.34 -17.09
CA ARG A 77 -9.77 2.40 -16.07
C ARG A 77 -9.83 3.68 -15.23
N PHE A 78 -10.99 4.33 -15.15
CA PHE A 78 -11.23 5.48 -14.27
C PHE A 78 -10.86 5.15 -12.81
N PRO A 79 -10.17 6.05 -12.10
CA PRO A 79 -8.71 5.99 -12.00
C PRO A 79 -8.23 4.68 -11.35
N ASN A 80 -7.69 3.77 -12.16
CA ASN A 80 -6.94 2.60 -11.71
C ASN A 80 -7.67 1.68 -10.71
N LEU A 81 -9.00 1.59 -10.77
CA LEU A 81 -9.82 0.82 -9.82
C LEU A 81 -9.31 -0.62 -9.65
N THR A 82 -8.94 -1.30 -10.73
CA THR A 82 -8.41 -2.67 -10.69
C THR A 82 -7.11 -2.76 -9.89
N TYR A 83 -6.22 -1.77 -10.04
CA TYR A 83 -4.96 -1.70 -9.32
C TYR A 83 -5.16 -1.29 -7.85
N VAL A 84 -6.07 -0.35 -7.58
CA VAL A 84 -6.46 0.07 -6.23
C VAL A 84 -7.09 -1.10 -5.48
N VAL A 85 -8.02 -1.83 -6.10
CA VAL A 85 -8.64 -3.03 -5.54
C VAL A 85 -7.58 -4.11 -5.35
N ALA A 86 -6.69 -4.35 -6.32
CA ALA A 86 -5.61 -5.32 -6.15
C ALA A 86 -4.69 -4.95 -4.98
N HIS A 87 -4.31 -3.68 -4.82
CA HIS A 87 -3.48 -3.22 -3.70
C HIS A 87 -4.20 -3.32 -2.36
N ALA A 88 -5.48 -2.94 -2.32
CA ALA A 88 -6.29 -3.02 -1.12
C ALA A 88 -6.50 -4.49 -0.69
N MET A 89 -6.76 -5.39 -1.63
CA MET A 89 -6.97 -6.80 -1.30
C MET A 89 -5.66 -7.54 -1.01
N HIS A 90 -4.55 -7.13 -1.63
CA HIS A 90 -3.25 -7.81 -1.52
C HIS A 90 -2.76 -7.95 -0.09
N LEU A 91 -2.67 -6.84 0.66
CA LEU A 91 -2.17 -6.89 2.04
C LEU A 91 -3.11 -7.71 2.94
N GLY A 92 -4.42 -7.65 2.72
CA GLY A 92 -5.38 -8.45 3.46
C GLY A 92 -5.25 -9.96 3.19
N ILE A 93 -5.10 -10.35 1.92
CA ILE A 93 -4.84 -11.76 1.53
C ILE A 93 -3.52 -12.22 2.14
N PHE A 94 -2.46 -11.44 1.97
CA PHE A 94 -1.13 -11.79 2.46
C PHE A 94 -1.10 -11.95 3.99
N PHE A 95 -1.55 -10.94 4.75
CA PHE A 95 -1.53 -11.01 6.20
C PHE A 95 -2.54 -12.01 6.76
N GLY A 96 -3.73 -12.14 6.16
CA GLY A 96 -4.66 -13.21 6.52
C GLY A 96 -4.01 -14.59 6.38
N SER A 97 -3.19 -14.78 5.35
CA SER A 97 -2.47 -16.03 5.09
C SER A 97 -1.36 -16.27 6.10
N VAL A 98 -0.56 -15.24 6.42
CA VAL A 98 0.48 -15.34 7.44
C VAL A 98 -0.13 -15.61 8.82
N PHE A 99 -1.23 -14.94 9.18
CA PHE A 99 -1.94 -15.21 10.43
C PHE A 99 -2.53 -16.62 10.47
N ALA A 100 -3.08 -17.12 9.36
CA ALA A 100 -3.57 -18.50 9.26
C ALA A 100 -2.45 -19.53 9.47
N LEU A 101 -1.24 -19.26 8.97
CA LEU A 101 -0.06 -20.12 9.22
C LEU A 101 0.44 -20.05 10.66
N ALA A 102 0.32 -18.89 11.30
CA ALA A 102 0.77 -18.68 12.67
C ALA A 102 -0.24 -19.18 13.73
N MET A 103 -1.45 -19.59 13.33
CA MET A 103 -2.46 -20.06 14.28
C MET A 103 -2.08 -21.42 14.89
N PRO A 104 -2.04 -21.52 16.24
CA PRO A 104 -1.74 -22.79 16.91
C PRO A 104 -2.90 -23.78 16.74
N GLY A 105 -2.59 -25.04 16.41
CA GLY A 105 -3.59 -26.10 16.29
C GLY A 105 -4.51 -25.98 15.06
N ALA A 106 -4.09 -25.25 14.03
CA ALA A 106 -4.91 -25.03 12.83
C ALA A 106 -5.13 -26.34 12.03
N ARG A 107 -6.31 -26.48 11.40
CA ARG A 107 -6.58 -27.63 10.51
C ARG A 107 -5.70 -27.55 9.27
N ALA A 108 -5.34 -28.69 8.66
CA ALA A 108 -4.52 -28.77 7.45
C ALA A 108 -4.94 -27.81 6.32
N GLN A 109 -6.24 -27.57 6.16
CA GLN A 109 -6.79 -26.62 5.19
C GLN A 109 -6.29 -25.17 5.40
N HIS A 110 -6.14 -24.72 6.65
CA HIS A 110 -5.64 -23.37 6.97
C HIS A 110 -4.17 -23.23 6.57
N TYR A 111 -3.37 -24.29 6.75
CA TYR A 111 -1.98 -24.31 6.31
C TYR A 111 -1.87 -24.26 4.79
N VAL A 112 -2.65 -25.06 4.06
CA VAL A 112 -2.64 -25.04 2.59
C VAL A 112 -3.04 -23.67 2.04
N ILE A 113 -4.17 -23.12 2.53
CA ILE A 113 -4.65 -21.80 2.11
C ILE A 113 -3.64 -20.71 2.48
N GLY A 114 -3.05 -20.79 3.68
CA GLY A 114 -2.01 -19.88 4.14
C GLY A 114 -0.74 -19.93 3.28
N VAL A 115 -0.25 -21.11 2.91
CA VAL A 115 0.92 -21.25 2.02
C VAL A 115 0.61 -20.65 0.65
N VAL A 116 -0.55 -20.99 0.06
CA VAL A 116 -0.96 -20.47 -1.25
C VAL A 116 -1.05 -18.94 -1.23
N GLY A 117 -1.66 -18.37 -0.19
CA GLY A 117 -1.81 -16.93 -0.09
C GLY A 117 -0.50 -16.18 0.21
N VAL A 118 0.46 -16.79 0.94
CA VAL A 118 1.82 -16.25 1.09
C VAL A 118 2.58 -16.30 -0.23
N LEU A 119 2.54 -17.43 -0.95
CA LEU A 119 3.16 -17.56 -2.27
C LEU A 119 2.58 -16.54 -3.26
N TYR A 120 1.26 -16.35 -3.26
CA TYR A 120 0.60 -15.28 -4.01
C TYR A 120 1.12 -13.89 -3.58
N GLY A 121 1.23 -13.65 -2.28
CA GLY A 121 1.70 -12.38 -1.73
C GLY A 121 3.12 -12.00 -2.13
N VAL A 122 4.00 -12.98 -2.34
CA VAL A 122 5.37 -12.76 -2.84
C VAL A 122 5.40 -12.71 -4.36
N ALA A 123 4.69 -13.63 -5.03
CA ALA A 123 4.68 -13.74 -6.48
C ALA A 123 4.01 -12.54 -7.16
N PHE A 124 3.01 -11.93 -6.54
CA PHE A 124 2.30 -10.78 -7.10
C PHE A 124 3.21 -9.56 -7.31
N PRO A 125 3.87 -8.98 -6.29
CA PRO A 125 4.76 -7.82 -6.50
C PRO A 125 5.95 -8.16 -7.39
N ALA A 126 6.54 -9.36 -7.26
CA ALA A 126 7.63 -9.82 -8.12
C ALA A 126 7.18 -9.95 -9.59
N GLY A 127 6.00 -10.53 -9.82
CA GLY A 127 5.39 -10.71 -11.13
C GLY A 127 5.00 -9.37 -11.78
N VAL A 128 4.45 -8.42 -11.01
CA VAL A 128 4.17 -7.06 -11.48
C VAL A 128 5.46 -6.37 -11.92
N CYS A 129 6.51 -6.41 -11.09
CA CYS A 129 7.82 -5.88 -11.46
C CYS A 129 8.38 -6.50 -12.74
N TYR A 130 8.35 -7.84 -12.82
CA TYR A 130 8.83 -8.58 -13.98
C TYR A 130 8.05 -8.24 -15.25
N LEU A 131 6.71 -8.20 -15.17
CA LEU A 131 5.85 -7.94 -16.30
C LEU A 131 6.07 -6.53 -16.84
N ILE A 132 6.14 -5.54 -15.96
CA ILE A 132 6.38 -4.16 -16.38
C ILE A 132 7.82 -4.05 -16.94
N ALA A 133 8.83 -4.61 -16.27
CA ALA A 133 10.22 -4.54 -16.74
C ALA A 133 10.45 -5.21 -18.10
N ARG A 134 9.73 -6.31 -18.41
CA ARG A 134 9.97 -7.10 -19.63
C ARG A 134 8.99 -6.81 -20.77
N HIS A 135 7.76 -6.41 -20.47
CA HIS A 135 6.69 -6.27 -21.47
C HIS A 135 6.23 -4.84 -21.68
N THR A 136 6.67 -3.89 -20.86
CA THR A 136 6.38 -2.47 -21.09
C THR A 136 7.65 -1.81 -21.60
N GLY A 137 7.73 -1.57 -22.91
CA GLY A 137 8.73 -0.66 -23.50
C GLY A 137 8.47 0.80 -23.12
N ALA A 138 8.04 1.04 -21.88
CA ALA A 138 7.55 2.29 -21.38
C ALA A 138 8.72 3.10 -20.80
N SER A 139 8.84 4.36 -21.23
CA SER A 139 9.81 5.30 -20.71
C SER A 139 9.10 6.40 -19.91
N PHE A 140 9.77 6.90 -18.88
CA PHE A 140 9.27 8.01 -18.09
C PHE A 140 9.85 9.33 -18.61
N THR A 141 9.00 10.19 -19.16
CA THR A 141 9.38 11.50 -19.71
C THR A 141 9.17 12.58 -18.65
N LYS A 142 10.22 13.35 -18.35
CA LYS A 142 10.16 14.44 -17.35
C LYS A 142 9.53 15.71 -17.94
N TYR A 143 8.74 16.42 -17.15
CA TYR A 143 8.28 17.77 -17.50
C TYR A 143 9.44 18.76 -17.35
N TRP A 144 10.11 19.08 -18.46
CA TRP A 144 11.27 19.97 -18.40
C TRP A 144 10.88 21.36 -17.88
N GLN A 145 9.70 21.87 -18.24
CA GLN A 145 9.20 23.20 -17.86
C GLN A 145 9.14 23.39 -16.34
N PHE A 146 8.70 22.38 -15.59
CA PHE A 146 8.64 22.43 -14.12
C PHE A 146 10.00 22.16 -13.46
N SER A 147 10.92 21.48 -14.17
CA SER A 147 12.24 21.15 -13.62
C SER A 147 13.13 22.37 -13.36
N ARG A 148 12.93 23.48 -14.10
CA ARG A 148 13.69 24.73 -13.95
C ARG A 148 13.12 25.69 -12.90
N LYS A 149 11.98 25.37 -12.28
CA LYS A 149 11.37 26.19 -11.22
C LYS A 149 12.14 26.04 -9.89
N PRO A 150 12.13 27.07 -9.01
CA PRO A 150 12.75 26.98 -7.70
C PRO A 150 12.07 25.89 -6.84
N LEU A 151 12.80 25.35 -5.85
CA LEU A 151 12.38 24.16 -5.09
C LEU A 151 11.00 24.29 -4.43
N HIS A 152 10.67 25.47 -3.90
CA HIS A 152 9.39 25.72 -3.23
C HIS A 152 8.21 25.69 -4.20
N GLU A 153 8.37 26.20 -5.44
CA GLU A 153 7.37 26.05 -6.50
C GLU A 153 7.30 24.61 -7.00
N ARG A 154 8.46 23.95 -7.16
CA ARG A 154 8.56 22.58 -7.69
C ARG A 154 7.96 21.52 -6.77
N LEU A 155 7.77 21.83 -5.48
CA LEU A 155 7.30 20.88 -4.47
C LEU A 155 5.99 20.21 -4.87
N LEU A 156 5.04 21.00 -5.39
CA LEU A 156 3.69 20.58 -5.73
C LEU A 156 3.51 20.14 -7.19
N TYR A 157 4.47 20.43 -8.07
CA TYR A 157 4.35 20.04 -9.48
C TYR A 157 4.81 18.58 -9.71
N PRO A 158 4.12 17.84 -10.59
CA PRO A 158 4.55 16.49 -10.97
C PRO A 158 5.87 16.55 -11.76
N VAL A 159 6.65 15.47 -11.64
CA VAL A 159 7.98 15.36 -12.24
C VAL A 159 7.93 14.92 -13.71
N GLY A 160 6.87 14.20 -14.13
CA GLY A 160 6.76 13.65 -15.49
C GLY A 160 5.55 12.75 -15.71
N TYR A 161 5.53 12.07 -16.86
CA TYR A 161 4.50 11.16 -17.33
C TYR A 161 5.07 9.95 -18.11
N TRP A 162 4.24 8.94 -18.35
CA TRP A 162 4.60 7.73 -19.09
C TRP A 162 4.46 7.88 -20.59
N TYR A 163 5.43 7.36 -21.33
CA TYR A 163 5.39 7.23 -22.77
C TYR A 163 5.62 5.77 -23.18
N PRO A 164 4.91 5.22 -24.20
CA PRO A 164 3.90 5.84 -25.05
C PRO A 164 2.51 5.99 -24.39
N ALA A 165 1.63 6.80 -24.99
CA ALA A 165 0.29 7.13 -24.45
C ALA A 165 -0.58 5.90 -24.11
N ALA A 166 -0.41 4.78 -24.82
CA ALA A 166 -1.09 3.52 -24.47
C ALA A 166 -0.74 3.04 -23.06
N GLN A 167 0.52 3.18 -22.64
CA GLN A 167 1.00 2.80 -21.30
C GLN A 167 0.56 3.83 -20.25
N GLN A 168 0.49 5.11 -20.61
CA GLN A 168 -0.09 6.15 -19.75
C GLN A 168 -1.57 5.87 -19.43
N ARG A 169 -2.34 5.48 -20.45
CA ARG A 169 -3.75 5.03 -20.28
C ARG A 169 -3.85 3.74 -19.48
N MET A 170 -2.87 2.84 -19.64
CA MET A 170 -2.85 1.55 -18.94
C MET A 170 -2.44 1.69 -17.48
N TYR A 171 -1.49 2.54 -17.09
CA TYR A 171 -1.03 2.60 -15.69
C TYR A 171 -1.53 3.81 -14.91
N GLY A 172 -2.09 4.81 -15.60
CA GLY A 172 -2.68 6.03 -15.01
C GLY A 172 -1.65 6.95 -14.35
N GLY A 173 -1.91 8.26 -14.33
CA GLY A 173 -1.00 9.23 -13.71
C GLY A 173 -0.94 9.18 -12.18
N MET A 174 -1.98 8.63 -11.52
CA MET A 174 -2.17 8.77 -10.08
C MET A 174 -1.31 7.81 -9.23
N LEU A 175 -0.83 6.69 -9.78
CA LEU A 175 -0.17 5.62 -8.99
C LEU A 175 1.24 5.24 -9.48
N THR A 176 1.78 5.94 -10.47
CA THR A 176 3.08 5.59 -11.00
C THR A 176 4.20 6.33 -10.26
N ASN A 177 4.67 5.71 -9.18
CA ASN A 177 5.89 6.08 -8.48
C ASN A 177 7.10 5.75 -9.33
N MET A 178 7.48 6.60 -10.29
CA MET A 178 8.69 6.35 -11.05
C MET A 178 9.45 7.63 -11.37
N ARG A 179 10.75 7.54 -11.15
CA ARG A 179 11.77 8.49 -11.58
C ARG A 179 12.82 7.71 -12.36
N GLY A 180 12.87 7.92 -13.67
CA GLY A 180 13.77 7.19 -14.58
C GLY A 180 13.19 5.85 -15.06
N SER A 181 14.05 4.95 -15.56
CA SER A 181 13.69 3.64 -16.15
C SER A 181 13.50 2.51 -15.12
N HIS A 182 13.48 2.82 -13.81
CA HIS A 182 13.51 1.80 -12.76
C HIS A 182 12.11 1.45 -12.27
N VAL A 183 11.57 0.40 -12.88
CA VAL A 183 10.17 -0.03 -12.75
C VAL A 183 9.80 -0.61 -11.37
N TYR A 184 10.78 -1.21 -10.68
CA TYR A 184 10.56 -1.91 -9.42
C TYR A 184 10.19 -0.98 -8.24
N TRP A 185 10.35 0.34 -8.38
CA TRP A 185 9.97 1.30 -7.35
C TRP A 185 8.45 1.38 -7.11
N CYS A 186 7.65 0.95 -8.09
CA CYS A 186 6.19 0.99 -8.02
C CYS A 186 5.62 0.16 -6.85
N VAL A 187 6.22 -1.01 -6.57
CA VAL A 187 5.78 -1.92 -5.48
C VAL A 187 6.66 -1.84 -4.24
N PHE A 188 7.64 -0.93 -4.19
CA PHE A 188 8.59 -0.85 -3.08
C PHE A 188 7.90 -0.61 -1.74
N GLN A 189 7.00 0.38 -1.68
CA GLN A 189 6.29 0.69 -0.44
C GLN A 189 5.44 -0.49 0.04
N LEU A 190 4.75 -1.16 -0.89
CA LEU A 190 3.98 -2.37 -0.60
C LEU A 190 4.88 -3.47 -0.03
N SER A 191 6.06 -3.67 -0.64
CA SER A 191 7.04 -4.67 -0.21
C SER A 191 7.57 -4.39 1.19
N VAL A 192 7.91 -3.13 1.51
CA VAL A 192 8.31 -2.71 2.86
C VAL A 192 7.20 -3.02 3.87
N LEU A 193 5.95 -2.70 3.55
CA LEU A 193 4.82 -2.99 4.43
C LEU A 193 4.57 -4.49 4.59
N CYS A 194 4.75 -5.30 3.54
CA CYS A 194 4.71 -6.76 3.61
C CYS A 194 5.77 -7.30 4.57
N VAL A 195 7.02 -6.82 4.48
CA VAL A 195 8.10 -7.23 5.40
C VAL A 195 7.77 -6.85 6.85
N VAL A 196 7.33 -5.61 7.07
CA VAL A 196 6.93 -5.14 8.41
C VAL A 196 5.80 -6.00 8.98
N GLY A 197 4.80 -6.34 8.17
CA GLY A 197 3.70 -7.17 8.66
C GLY A 197 4.05 -8.66 8.79
N LEU A 198 5.05 -9.17 8.06
CA LEU A 198 5.63 -10.50 8.33
C LEU A 198 6.27 -10.54 9.72
N ILE A 199 7.05 -9.51 10.05
CA ILE A 199 7.63 -9.35 11.40
C ILE A 199 6.49 -9.27 12.42
N ALA A 200 5.45 -8.49 12.14
CA ALA A 200 4.29 -8.33 13.03
C ALA A 200 3.54 -9.64 13.35
N ALA A 201 3.57 -10.63 12.46
CA ALA A 201 2.88 -11.90 12.64
C ALA A 201 3.68 -12.93 13.46
N VAL A 202 4.95 -12.66 13.75
CA VAL A 202 5.76 -13.53 14.62
C VAL A 202 5.16 -13.52 16.02
N HIS A 203 5.14 -14.69 16.66
CA HIS A 203 4.73 -14.85 18.06
C HIS A 203 5.98 -14.95 18.93
N PRO A 204 6.52 -13.82 19.43
CA PRO A 204 7.70 -13.87 20.28
C PRO A 204 7.36 -14.53 21.63
N PRO A 205 8.36 -15.14 22.29
CA PRO A 205 8.21 -15.59 23.67
C PRO A 205 7.84 -14.40 24.59
N VAL A 206 7.16 -14.71 25.69
CA VAL A 206 6.60 -13.73 26.62
C VAL A 206 7.68 -12.74 27.09
N GLY A 207 7.42 -11.44 27.00
CA GLY A 207 8.32 -10.37 27.44
C GLY A 207 9.26 -9.79 26.38
N VAL A 208 9.31 -10.34 25.17
CA VAL A 208 10.25 -9.91 24.10
C VAL A 208 9.57 -9.07 23.00
N CYS A 209 8.33 -8.61 23.23
CA CYS A 209 7.56 -7.81 22.27
C CYS A 209 8.26 -6.52 21.84
N HIS A 210 9.05 -5.90 22.71
CA HIS A 210 9.80 -4.68 22.40
C HIS A 210 10.80 -4.89 21.25
N VAL A 211 11.49 -6.04 21.19
CA VAL A 211 12.43 -6.38 20.10
C VAL A 211 11.71 -6.41 18.76
N LEU A 212 10.51 -7.00 18.73
CA LEU A 212 9.68 -7.08 17.53
C LEU A 212 9.33 -5.68 16.99
N TYR A 213 8.92 -4.77 17.88
CA TYR A 213 8.65 -3.38 17.52
C TYR A 213 9.90 -2.63 17.04
N PHE A 214 11.06 -2.84 17.67
CA PHE A 214 12.32 -2.26 17.20
C PHE A 214 12.71 -2.76 15.80
N CYS A 215 12.53 -4.05 15.51
CA CYS A 215 12.78 -4.60 14.18
C CYS A 215 11.88 -3.95 13.12
N MET A 216 10.57 -3.82 13.40
CA MET A 216 9.64 -3.13 12.49
C MET A 216 10.04 -1.66 12.29
N ALA A 217 10.40 -0.95 13.36
CA ALA A 217 10.85 0.43 13.28
C ALA A 217 12.11 0.57 12.40
N ALA A 218 13.09 -0.32 12.55
CA ALA A 218 14.30 -0.32 11.74
C ALA A 218 14.00 -0.51 10.24
N VAL A 219 13.12 -1.45 9.89
CA VAL A 219 12.70 -1.67 8.50
C VAL A 219 11.97 -0.44 7.93
N LEU A 220 11.08 0.17 8.71
CA LEU A 220 10.34 1.37 8.31
C LEU A 220 11.27 2.58 8.10
N LEU A 221 12.25 2.79 8.98
CA LEU A 221 13.25 3.86 8.84
C LEU A 221 14.17 3.62 7.63
N ALA A 222 14.61 2.38 7.41
CA ALA A 222 15.37 2.03 6.21
C ALA A 222 14.54 2.30 4.94
N GLY A 223 13.25 1.89 4.93
CA GLY A 223 12.31 2.19 3.87
C GLY A 223 12.15 3.69 3.62
N ALA A 224 12.00 4.49 4.68
CA ALA A 224 11.93 5.95 4.61
C ALA A 224 13.20 6.55 3.98
N GLY A 225 14.37 6.09 4.41
CA GLY A 225 15.66 6.52 3.85
C GLY A 225 15.76 6.26 2.34
N VAL A 226 15.35 5.07 1.89
CA VAL A 226 15.31 4.72 0.47
C VAL A 226 14.32 5.62 -0.30
N VAL A 227 13.12 5.89 0.24
CA VAL A 227 12.13 6.77 -0.41
C VAL A 227 12.69 8.17 -0.61
N VAL A 228 13.31 8.77 0.43
CA VAL A 228 13.91 10.12 0.35
C VAL A 228 15.06 10.15 -0.64
N PHE A 229 15.99 9.20 -0.53
CA PHE A 229 17.21 9.19 -1.32
C PHE A 229 16.92 9.02 -2.81
N THR A 230 16.01 8.11 -3.13
CA THR A 230 15.63 7.84 -4.52
C THR A 230 14.69 8.91 -5.08
N ASN A 231 13.96 9.62 -4.20
CA ASN A 231 12.89 10.55 -4.56
C ASN A 231 11.97 9.93 -5.63
N MET A 232 11.41 8.78 -5.25
CA MET A 232 10.69 7.86 -6.13
C MET A 232 9.27 8.29 -6.48
N MET A 233 8.72 9.31 -5.82
CA MET A 233 7.32 9.70 -6.02
C MET A 233 7.17 10.69 -7.17
N ARG A 234 5.92 10.80 -7.64
CA ARG A 234 5.52 11.66 -8.74
C ARG A 234 5.80 13.15 -8.50
N SER A 235 5.86 13.58 -7.25
CA SER A 235 6.23 14.94 -6.85
C SER A 235 7.07 14.91 -5.58
N ALA A 236 7.82 15.99 -5.34
CA ALA A 236 8.61 16.11 -4.12
C ALA A 236 7.70 16.17 -2.88
N PHE A 237 6.52 16.77 -2.98
CA PHE A 237 5.49 16.72 -1.93
C PHE A 237 5.14 15.27 -1.56
N LEU A 238 4.81 14.43 -2.54
CA LEU A 238 4.50 13.02 -2.27
C LEU A 238 5.69 12.27 -1.67
N THR A 239 6.92 12.52 -2.12
CA THR A 239 8.11 11.92 -1.52
C THR A 239 8.21 12.28 -0.04
N VAL A 240 8.02 13.56 0.31
CA VAL A 240 8.05 14.02 1.71
C VAL A 240 6.93 13.36 2.51
N MET A 241 5.69 13.35 2.00
CA MET A 241 4.54 12.82 2.73
C MET A 241 4.59 11.29 2.92
N HIS A 242 5.06 10.54 1.93
CA HIS A 242 5.25 9.09 2.08
C HIS A 242 6.43 8.75 3.00
N THR A 243 7.50 9.54 2.95
CA THR A 243 8.59 9.43 3.94
C THR A 243 8.06 9.69 5.34
N ALA A 244 7.32 10.78 5.54
CA ALA A 244 6.72 11.12 6.81
C ALA A 244 5.78 10.01 7.30
N SER A 245 5.03 9.36 6.39
CA SER A 245 4.21 8.20 6.72
C SER A 245 5.02 7.03 7.28
N PHE A 246 6.16 6.69 6.66
CA PHE A 246 7.04 5.64 7.18
C PHE A 246 7.70 6.02 8.51
N VAL A 247 8.14 7.27 8.65
CA VAL A 247 8.72 7.78 9.91
C VAL A 247 7.68 7.77 11.02
N LEU A 248 6.44 8.17 10.77
CA LEU A 248 5.35 8.14 11.75
C LEU A 248 4.97 6.71 12.13
N LEU A 249 4.97 5.77 11.18
CA LEU A 249 4.80 4.34 11.48
C LEU A 249 5.95 3.79 12.33
N ALA A 250 7.19 4.22 12.06
CA ALA A 250 8.35 3.83 12.88
C ALA A 250 8.26 4.43 14.29
N ALA A 251 7.87 5.70 14.40
CA ALA A 251 7.63 6.37 15.67
C ALA A 251 6.54 5.67 16.48
N LEU A 252 5.45 5.24 15.84
CA LEU A 252 4.43 4.40 16.48
C LEU A 252 5.05 3.12 17.05
N CYS A 253 5.82 2.37 16.25
CA CYS A 253 6.51 1.17 16.72
C CYS A 253 7.43 1.46 17.92
N LEU A 254 8.19 2.56 17.89
CA LEU A 254 9.06 2.95 19.00
C LEU A 254 8.27 3.32 20.26
N THR A 255 7.16 4.06 20.12
CA THR A 255 6.28 4.38 21.26
C THR A 255 5.66 3.12 21.87
N SER A 256 5.24 2.16 21.04
CA SER A 256 4.74 0.86 21.50
C SER A 256 5.83 0.06 22.21
N ALA A 257 7.06 0.03 21.67
CA ALA A 257 8.20 -0.63 22.31
C ALA A 257 8.50 -0.03 23.69
N ALA A 258 8.53 1.31 23.78
CA ALA A 258 8.77 2.02 25.03
C ALA A 258 7.67 1.74 26.06
N ASN A 259 6.40 1.70 25.64
CA ASN A 259 5.28 1.38 26.52
C ASN A 259 5.32 -0.06 27.05
N HIS A 260 5.86 -1.00 26.27
CA HIS A 260 6.11 -2.38 26.74
C HIS A 260 7.23 -2.45 27.78
N LEU A 261 8.23 -1.57 27.71
CA LEU A 261 9.34 -1.52 28.66
C LEU A 261 8.99 -0.75 29.93
N ALA A 262 8.28 0.37 29.80
CA ALA A 262 7.88 1.26 30.88
C ALA A 262 6.47 1.82 30.62
N PRO A 263 5.41 1.15 31.12
CA PRO A 263 4.03 1.59 30.92
C PRO A 263 3.81 2.99 31.50
N SER A 264 3.24 3.91 30.72
CA SER A 264 2.92 5.27 31.17
C SER A 264 1.72 5.87 30.44
N ASP A 265 0.99 6.76 31.12
CA ASP A 265 -0.11 7.52 30.51
C ASP A 265 0.39 8.45 29.39
N GLY A 266 1.62 8.96 29.52
CA GLY A 266 2.27 9.78 28.49
C GLY A 266 2.46 9.01 27.18
N GLY A 267 2.79 7.73 27.27
CA GLY A 267 2.93 6.85 26.12
C GLY A 267 1.64 6.59 25.36
N ALA A 268 0.50 6.48 26.06
CA ALA A 268 -0.81 6.34 25.42
C ALA A 268 -1.19 7.61 24.64
N ARG A 269 -0.90 8.80 25.20
CA ARG A 269 -1.12 10.09 24.52
C ARG A 269 -0.21 10.25 23.31
N ALA A 270 1.06 9.87 23.42
CA ALA A 270 2.01 9.91 22.31
C ALA A 270 1.57 8.97 21.16
N TYR A 271 1.07 7.78 21.48
CA TYR A 271 0.52 6.87 20.47
C TYR A 271 -0.67 7.50 19.73
N ALA A 272 -1.66 8.03 20.47
CA ALA A 272 -2.83 8.67 19.88
C ALA A 272 -2.45 9.87 18.98
N ALA A 273 -1.53 10.73 19.44
CA ALA A 273 -1.04 11.86 18.66
C ALA A 273 -0.35 11.40 17.35
N ASN A 274 0.48 10.36 17.40
CA ASN A 274 1.11 9.81 16.20
C ASN A 274 0.10 9.23 15.21
N VAL A 275 -0.93 8.54 15.69
CA VAL A 275 -2.02 8.03 14.83
C VAL A 275 -2.75 9.19 14.16
N LEU A 276 -3.09 10.25 14.89
CA LEU A 276 -3.73 11.44 14.34
C LEU A 276 -2.87 12.13 13.28
N LEU A 277 -1.57 12.32 13.55
CA LEU A 277 -0.63 12.87 12.58
C LEU A 277 -0.56 12.01 11.31
N LEU A 278 -0.45 10.69 11.46
CA LEU A 278 -0.43 9.76 10.33
C LEU A 278 -1.71 9.83 9.51
N THR A 279 -2.88 9.90 10.15
CA THR A 279 -4.16 10.05 9.42
C THR A 279 -4.23 11.38 8.65
N THR A 280 -3.73 12.47 9.22
CA THR A 280 -3.65 13.78 8.57
C THR A 280 -2.74 13.75 7.35
N VAL A 281 -1.56 13.12 7.48
CA VAL A 281 -0.62 12.94 6.36
C VAL A 281 -1.26 12.14 5.23
N LEU A 282 -1.95 11.04 5.55
CA LEU A 282 -2.63 10.21 4.56
C LEU A 282 -3.77 10.96 3.86
N LEU A 283 -4.52 11.78 4.60
CA LEU A 283 -5.56 12.64 4.02
C LEU A 283 -4.96 13.66 3.05
N ALA A 284 -3.86 14.30 3.43
CA ALA A 284 -3.16 15.25 2.57
C ALA A 284 -2.62 14.60 1.29
N VAL A 285 -2.08 13.37 1.39
CA VAL A 285 -1.67 12.57 0.20
C VAL A 285 -2.86 12.30 -0.71
N ALA A 286 -4.00 11.89 -0.15
CA ALA A 286 -5.20 11.59 -0.92
C ALA A 286 -5.75 12.82 -1.63
N VAL A 287 -5.92 13.94 -0.91
CA VAL A 287 -6.40 15.21 -1.47
C VAL A 287 -5.45 15.69 -2.57
N TYR A 288 -4.15 15.71 -2.30
CA TYR A 288 -3.16 16.12 -3.30
C TYR A 288 -3.23 15.26 -4.56
N SER A 289 -3.33 13.94 -4.41
CA SER A 289 -3.39 13.01 -5.55
C SER A 289 -4.66 13.23 -6.40
N ILE A 290 -5.81 13.49 -5.76
CA ILE A 290 -7.07 13.80 -6.45
C ILE A 290 -6.96 15.13 -7.20
N VAL A 291 -6.44 16.17 -6.55
CA VAL A 291 -6.28 17.50 -7.15
C VAL A 291 -5.33 17.46 -8.35
N VAL A 292 -4.17 16.81 -8.21
CA VAL A 292 -3.21 16.68 -9.32
C VAL A 292 -3.81 15.91 -10.48
N TRP A 293 -4.52 14.81 -10.21
CA TRP A 293 -5.21 14.07 -11.26
C TRP A 293 -6.26 14.93 -11.98
N TYR A 294 -7.07 15.68 -11.24
CA TYR A 294 -8.10 16.56 -11.80
C TYR A 294 -7.50 17.68 -12.66
N VAL A 295 -6.45 18.34 -12.17
CA VAL A 295 -5.77 19.42 -12.89
C VAL A 295 -5.09 18.90 -14.15
N GLU A 296 -4.44 17.73 -14.07
CA GLU A 296 -3.79 17.11 -15.22
C GLU A 296 -4.78 16.79 -16.34
N ASP A 297 -5.91 16.18 -16.00
CA ASP A 297 -6.97 15.80 -16.94
C ASP A 297 -7.61 17.01 -17.63
N ARG A 298 -7.72 18.14 -16.93
CA ARG A 298 -8.39 19.36 -17.44
C ARG A 298 -7.46 20.35 -18.15
N HIS A 299 -6.19 20.39 -17.80
CA HIS A 299 -5.31 21.50 -18.18
C HIS A 299 -3.95 21.09 -18.76
N TRP A 300 -3.48 19.86 -18.53
CA TRP A 300 -2.12 19.45 -18.95
C TRP A 300 -2.08 18.39 -20.06
N GLN A 301 -3.22 17.75 -20.36
CA GLN A 301 -3.42 16.93 -21.56
C GLN A 301 -4.14 17.72 -22.66
#